data_AF-A0A6B3M3U4-F1
#
_entry.id   AF-A0A6B3M3U4-F1
#
_cell.length_a   1.000
_cell.length_b   1.000
_cell.length_c   1.000
_cell.angle_alpha   90.00
_cell.angle_beta   90.00
_cell.angle_gamma   90.00
#
_symmetry.space_group_name_H-M   'P 1'
#
loop_
_entity.id
_entity.type
_entity.pdbx_description
1 polymer ?
#
loop_
_entity_poly.entity_id
_entity_poly.type
_entity_poly.pdbx_seq_one_letter_code
_entity_poly.pdbx_strand_id
1 'polypeptide(L)' 'MEQEPSIQLSLEQQFNLRAFEEQIKGITLEQAQVLLSDLHRQLLVREAYFKHFIRQNLLGDPSPGID' A
#
# COMPACT_ATOMS: atom_id res chain seq x y z
N MET A 1 -15.22 5.02 25.06
CA MET A 1 -14.99 4.80 23.63
C MET A 1 -13.53 5.12 23.38
N GLU A 2 -12.69 4.10 23.25
CA GLU A 2 -11.31 4.28 22.83
C GLU A 2 -11.36 4.78 21.38
N GLN A 3 -10.89 6.01 21.14
CA GLN A 3 -10.79 6.53 19.78
C GLN A 3 -9.62 5.79 19.12
N GLU A 4 -9.88 5.06 18.04
CA GLU A 4 -8.81 4.52 17.20
C GLU A 4 -7.90 5.67 16.77
N PRO A 5 -6.57 5.55 16.91
CA PRO A 5 -5.66 6.62 16.52
C PRO A 5 -5.84 6.89 15.03
N SER A 6 -6.26 8.10 14.67
CA SER A 6 -6.32 8.49 13.26
C SER A 6 -4.90 8.43 12.71
N ILE A 7 -4.64 7.50 11.79
CA ILE A 7 -3.37 7.45 11.07
C ILE A 7 -3.36 8.67 10.14
N GLN A 8 -2.73 9.75 10.58
CA GLN A 8 -2.56 10.95 9.78
C GLN A 8 -1.37 10.77 8.84
N LEU A 9 -1.57 11.13 7.58
CA LEU A 9 -0.49 11.18 6.60
C LEU A 9 0.51 12.28 6.99
N SER A 10 1.81 12.02 6.83
CA SER A 10 2.83 13.07 6.94
C SER A 10 2.65 14.13 5.86
N LEU A 11 3.29 15.30 6.01
CA LEU A 11 3.23 16.37 5.00
C LEU A 11 3.72 15.88 3.63
N GLU A 12 4.80 15.09 3.60
CA GLU A 12 5.35 14.52 2.37
C GLU A 12 4.38 13.52 1.73
N GLN A 13 3.69 12.71 2.55
CA GLN A 13 2.69 11.78 2.07
C GLN A 13 1.47 12.50 1.49
N GLN A 14 1.04 13.60 2.13
CA GLN A 14 -0.03 14.45 1.60
C GLN A 14 0.39 15.12 0.28
N PHE A 15 1.63 15.61 0.19
CA PHE A 15 2.17 16.16 -1.06
C PHE A 15 2.19 15.11 -2.17
N ASN A 16 2.68 13.89 -1.88
CA ASN A 16 2.70 12.79 -2.83
C ASN A 16 1.29 12.42 -3.31
N LEU A 17 0.30 12.42 -2.41
CA LEU A 17 -1.10 12.19 -2.78
C LEU A 17 -1.60 13.25 -3.75
N ARG A 18 -1.35 14.54 -3.48
CA ARG A 18 -1.73 15.64 -4.39
C ARG A 18 -1.04 15.57 -5.74
N ALA A 19 0.25 15.21 -5.77
CA ALA A 19 0.98 15.03 -7.01
C ALA A 19 0.39 13.89 -7.85
N PHE A 20 0.05 12.77 -7.20
CA PHE A 20 -0.60 11.65 -7.88
C PHE A 20 -2.00 12.01 -8.40
N GLU A 21 -2.80 12.75 -7.62
CA GLU A 21 -4.10 13.28 -8.06
C GLU A 21 -3.97 14.11 -9.34
N GLU A 22 -2.92 14.94 -9.46
CA GLU A 22 -2.68 15.71 -10.67
C GLU A 22 -2.33 14.81 -11.87
N GLN A 23 -1.49 13.79 -11.65
CA GLN A 23 -1.07 12.86 -12.69
C GLN A 23 -2.25 12.05 -13.27
N ILE A 24 -3.22 11.69 -12.44
CA ILE A 24 -4.35 10.86 -12.88
C ILE A 24 -5.46 11.66 -13.60
N LYS A 25 -5.46 13.00 -13.55
CA LYS A 25 -6.51 13.83 -14.19
C LYS A 25 -6.65 13.61 -15.70
N GLY A 26 -5.56 13.25 -16.36
CA GLY A 26 -5.51 13.06 -17.81
C GLY A 26 -5.72 11.63 -18.29
N ILE A 27 -5.97 10.67 -17.41
CA ILE A 27 -6.04 9.25 -17.81
C ILE A 27 -7.37 8.91 -18.45
N THR A 28 -7.32 8.09 -19.49
CA THR A 28 -8.51 7.49 -20.11
C THR A 28 -9.08 6.38 -19.24
N LEU A 29 -10.31 5.94 -19.54
CA LEU A 29 -10.94 4.83 -18.84
C LEU A 29 -10.12 3.53 -18.93
N GLU A 30 -9.57 3.22 -20.09
CA GLU A 30 -8.74 2.02 -20.29
C GLU A 30 -7.47 2.07 -19.45
N GLN A 31 -6.79 3.23 -19.44
CA GLN A 31 -5.61 3.45 -18.59
C GLN A 31 -5.96 3.37 -17.10
N ALA A 32 -7.13 3.89 -16.69
CA ALA A 32 -7.60 3.79 -15.31
C ALA A 32 -7.85 2.34 -14.88
N GLN A 33 -8.41 1.49 -15.76
CA GLN A 33 -8.63 0.07 -15.48
C GLN A 33 -7.32 -0.69 -15.28
N VAL A 34 -6.32 -0.42 -16.11
CA VAL A 34 -4.97 -0.98 -15.96
C VAL A 34 -4.33 -0.49 -14.65
N LEU A 35 -4.34 0.82 -14.42
CA LEU A 35 -3.77 1.43 -13.21
C LEU A 35 -4.41 0.87 -11.94
N LEU A 36 -5.74 0.71 -11.90
CA LEU A 36 -6.46 0.19 -10.74
C LEU A 36 -6.11 -1.27 -10.45
N SER A 37 -5.97 -2.08 -11.51
CA SER A 37 -5.58 -3.49 -11.38
C SER A 37 -4.16 -3.63 -10.81
N ASP A 38 -3.25 -2.78 -11.27
CA ASP A 38 -1.87 -2.76 -10.78
C ASP A 38 -1.78 -2.24 -9.34
N LEU A 39 -2.55 -1.21 -8.98
CA LEU A 39 -2.67 -0.72 -7.60
C LEU A 39 -3.16 -1.82 -6.66
N HIS A 40 -4.18 -2.58 -7.07
CA HIS A 40 -4.68 -3.70 -6.28
C HIS A 40 -3.63 -4.81 -6.11
N ARG A 41 -2.89 -5.14 -7.19
CA ARG A 41 -1.76 -6.08 -7.09
C ARG A 41 -0.71 -5.60 -6.10
N GLN A 42 -0.35 -4.32 -6.12
CA GLN A 42 0.61 -3.76 -5.18
C GLN A 42 0.11 -3.79 -3.73
N LEU A 43 -1.19 -3.60 -3.51
CA LEU A 43 -1.81 -3.74 -2.18
C LEU A 43 -1.66 -5.18 -1.65
N LEU A 44 -1.92 -6.19 -2.46
CA LEU A 44 -1.75 -7.60 -2.07
C LEU A 44 -0.28 -7.94 -1.76
N VAL A 45 0.65 -7.40 -2.55
CA VAL A 45 2.09 -7.57 -2.30
C VAL A 45 2.50 -6.89 -0.99
N ARG A 46 2.04 -5.66 -0.73
CA ARG A 46 2.28 -4.95 0.52
C ARG A 46 1.71 -5.71 1.72
N GLU A 47 0.51 -6.28 1.59
CA GLU A 47 -0.10 -7.13 2.62
C GLU A 47 0.74 -8.37 2.92
N ALA A 48 1.22 -9.06 1.88
CA ALA A 48 2.10 -10.22 2.03
C ALA A 48 3.41 -9.84 2.75
N TYR A 49 4.02 -8.71 2.40
CA TYR A 49 5.21 -8.19 3.06
C TYR A 49 4.95 -7.85 4.53
N PHE A 50 3.86 -7.16 4.87
CA PHE A 50 3.53 -6.88 6.26
C PHE A 50 3.31 -8.16 7.07
N LYS A 51 2.57 -9.13 6.52
CA LYS A 51 2.38 -10.45 7.16
C LYS A 51 3.69 -11.19 7.37
N HIS A 52 4.60 -11.13 6.41
CA HIS A 52 5.92 -11.73 6.52
C HIS A 52 6.76 -11.01 7.58
N PHE A 53 6.81 -9.68 7.54
CA PHE A 53 7.55 -8.85 8.49
C PHE A 53 7.09 -9.11 9.93
N ILE A 54 5.78 -9.17 10.19
CA ILE A 54 5.23 -9.46 11.51
C ILE A 54 5.63 -10.88 11.95
N ARG A 55 5.48 -11.89 11.07
CA ARG A 55 5.88 -13.26 11.40
C ARG A 55 7.36 -13.39 11.76
N GLN A 56 8.24 -12.76 10.97
CA GLN A 56 9.68 -12.84 11.17
C GLN A 56 10.15 -12.04 12.39
N ASN A 57 9.69 -10.79 12.54
CA ASN A 57 10.26 -9.86 13.53
C ASN A 57 9.52 -9.88 14.87
N LEU A 58 8.23 -10.22 14.88
CA LEU A 58 7.40 -10.16 16.09
C LEU A 58 7.10 -11.55 16.66
N LEU A 59 6.94 -12.56 15.80
CA LEU A 59 6.60 -13.93 16.22
C LEU A 59 7.80 -14.89 16.19
N GLY A 60 8.93 -14.50 15.58
CA GLY A 60 10.15 -15.29 15.55
C GLY A 60 10.06 -16.55 14.70
N ASP A 61 9.05 -16.67 13.83
CA ASP A 61 8.90 -17.82 12.94
C ASP A 61 10.00 -17.80 11.87
N PRO A 62 10.69 -18.95 11.60
CA PRO A 62 11.64 -19.03 10.51
C PRO A 62 10.89 -18.83 9.18
N SER A 63 11.45 -17.98 8.32
CA SER A 63 10.93 -17.74 6.98
C SER A 63 10.71 -19.07 6.26
N PRO A 64 9.51 -19.37 5.73
CA PRO A 64 9.40 -20.47 4.78
C PRO A 64 10.26 -20.07 3.57
N GLY A 65 11.25 -20.89 3.26
CA GLY A 65 12.14 -20.67 2.14
C GLY A 65 11.33 -20.40 0.88
N ILE A 66 11.69 -19.33 0.17
CA ILE A 66 11.29 -19.17 -1.22
C ILE A 66 12.26 -20.07 -2.00
N ASP A 67 11.81 -21.28 -2.30
CA ASP A 67 12.35 -22.09 -3.41
C ASP A 67 11.81 -21.52 -4.75
#